data_AF-A0A7W0TV37-F1
#
_entry.id   AF-A0A7W0TV37-F1
#
_cell.length_a   1.000
_cell.length_b   1.000
_cell.length_c   1.000
_cell.angle_alpha   90.00
_cell.angle_beta   90.00
_cell.angle_gamma   90.00
#
_symmetry.space_group_name_H-M   'P 1'
#
loop_
_entity.id
_entity.type
_entity.pdbx_description
1 polymer ?
#
loop_
_entity_poly.entity_id
_entity_poly.type
_entity_poly.pdbx_seq_one_letter_code
_entity_poly.pdbx_strand_id
1 'polypeptide(L)'
;MAETDAGGRSCLTHLECSNCGMTSPPDRLATTCPVCGKVLLARYDLAAARATMTPAALRERPWNLWRYAELLPVQDVAAAPSLGEGGTPLHA
;
A
#
# COMPACT_ATOMS: atom_id res chain seq x y z
N MET A 1 24.86 6.71 12.86
CA MET A 1 23.46 6.30 13.08
C MET A 1 22.85 6.23 11.70
N ALA A 2 22.78 5.02 11.12
CA ALA A 2 22.37 4.85 9.73
C ALA A 2 20.86 5.06 9.62
N GLU A 3 20.45 6.23 9.15
CA GLU A 3 19.11 6.45 8.60
C GLU A 3 18.97 5.49 7.41
N THR A 4 18.25 4.40 7.65
CA THR A 4 17.88 3.50 6.57
C THR A 4 16.69 4.14 5.89
N ASP A 5 16.88 4.65 4.67
CA ASP A 5 15.80 4.93 3.72
C ASP A 5 15.11 3.60 3.37
N ALA A 6 14.27 3.14 4.29
CA ALA A 6 13.54 1.89 4.20
C ALA A 6 12.08 2.19 3.86
N GLY A 7 11.77 2.25 2.57
CA GLY A 7 10.40 2.08 2.11
C GLY A 7 10.08 2.83 0.85
N GLY A 8 9.92 2.11 -0.26
CA GLY A 8 9.35 2.68 -1.49
C GLY A 8 8.02 3.39 -1.18
N ARG A 9 7.75 4.51 -1.86
CA ARG A 9 6.50 5.26 -1.70
C ARG A 9 5.31 4.40 -2.10
N SER A 10 4.17 4.63 -1.44
CA SER A 10 2.90 4.02 -1.87
C SER A 10 2.61 4.33 -3.33
N CYS A 11 2.19 3.32 -4.08
CA CYS A 11 1.73 3.43 -5.45
C CYS A 11 0.19 3.54 -5.53
N LEU A 12 -0.49 3.82 -4.40
CA LEU A 12 -1.93 4.06 -4.36
C LEU A 12 -2.25 5.35 -5.12
N THR A 13 -3.15 5.26 -6.11
CA THR A 13 -3.50 6.37 -7.00
C THR A 13 -4.83 7.00 -6.63
N HIS A 14 -5.88 6.19 -6.48
CA HIS A 14 -7.23 6.65 -6.18
C HIS A 14 -8.09 5.49 -5.65
N LEU A 15 -9.29 5.82 -5.19
CA LEU A 15 -10.34 4.85 -4.96
C LEU A 15 -11.33 4.89 -6.13
N GLU A 16 -11.84 3.74 -6.54
CA GLU A 16 -12.77 3.60 -7.66
C GLU A 16 -13.99 2.78 -7.26
N CYS A 17 -15.19 3.25 -7.59
CA CYS A 17 -16.40 2.48 -7.33
C CYS A 17 -16.45 1.20 -8.15
N SER A 18 -16.67 0.07 -7.47
CA SER A 18 -16.77 -1.26 -8.09
C SER A 18 -17.95 -1.43 -9.05
N ASN A 19 -18.89 -0.48 -9.10
CA ASN A 19 -20.10 -0.56 -9.92
C ASN A 19 -20.18 0.56 -10.96
N CYS A 20 -20.05 1.83 -10.56
CA CYS A 20 -20.25 2.96 -11.48
C CYS A 20 -18.95 3.60 -11.98
N GLY A 21 -17.77 3.14 -11.54
CA GLY A 21 -16.47 3.65 -11.98
C GLY A 21 -16.11 5.05 -11.49
N MET A 22 -16.93 5.67 -10.65
CA MET A 22 -16.61 6.97 -10.04
C MET A 22 -15.31 6.90 -9.23
N THR A 23 -14.42 7.87 -9.43
CA THR A 23 -13.12 7.96 -8.77
C THR A 23 -13.13 8.97 -7.63
N SER A 24 -12.49 8.65 -6.51
CA SER A 24 -12.29 9.57 -5.38
C SER A 24 -10.83 9.59 -4.89
N PRO A 25 -10.39 10.68 -4.25
CA PRO A 25 -9.05 10.76 -3.67
C PRO A 25 -8.79 9.66 -2.62
N PRO A 26 -7.58 9.11 -2.53
CA PRO A 26 -7.23 8.05 -1.58
C PRO A 26 -6.86 8.57 -0.18
N ASP A 27 -6.63 9.87 -0.04
CA ASP A 27 -6.17 10.56 1.16
C ASP A 27 -7.32 11.21 1.97
N ARG A 28 -8.57 10.87 1.64
CA ARG A 28 -9.76 11.35 2.31
C ARG A 28 -10.56 10.18 2.87
N LEU A 29 -11.24 10.41 3.99
CA LEU A 29 -12.14 9.43 4.56
C LEU A 29 -13.24 9.10 3.53
N ALA A 30 -13.31 7.84 3.15
CA ALA A 30 -14.29 7.31 2.23
C ALA A 30 -14.89 6.03 2.81
N THR A 31 -16.22 5.92 2.80
CA THR A 31 -16.93 4.72 3.24
C THR A 31 -17.46 3.95 2.03
N THR A 32 -18.50 4.46 1.40
CA THR A 32 -19.09 3.93 0.17
C THR A 32 -19.12 4.99 -0.91
N CYS A 33 -19.40 4.56 -2.14
CA CYS A 33 -19.55 5.45 -3.27
C CYS A 33 -20.68 6.47 -3.00
N PRO A 34 -20.41 7.79 -2.98
CA PRO A 34 -21.43 8.81 -2.77
C PRO A 34 -22.50 8.87 -3.87
N VAL A 35 -22.27 8.24 -5.01
CA VAL A 35 -23.21 8.23 -6.16
C VAL A 35 -24.17 7.05 -6.10
N CYS A 36 -23.69 5.84 -5.77
CA CYS A 36 -24.50 4.61 -5.86
C CYS A 36 -24.45 3.70 -4.63
N GLY A 37 -23.75 4.09 -3.56
CA GLY A 37 -23.67 3.36 -2.30
C GLY A 37 -22.89 2.04 -2.33
N LYS A 38 -22.24 1.70 -3.46
CA LYS A 38 -21.41 0.49 -3.59
C LYS A 38 -19.98 0.69 -3.09
N VAL A 39 -19.23 -0.40 -2.97
CA VAL A 39 -17.86 -0.44 -2.44
C VAL A 39 -16.91 0.38 -3.31
N LEU A 40 -15.96 1.05 -2.66
CA LEU A 40 -14.81 1.70 -3.29
C LEU A 40 -13.59 0.78 -3.21
N LEU A 41 -12.92 0.57 -4.34
CA LEU A 41 -11.73 -0.27 -4.48
C LEU A 41 -10.49 0.62 -4.51
N ALA A 42 -9.44 0.23 -3.79
CA ALA A 42 -8.13 0.88 -3.91
C ALA A 42 -7.47 0.52 -5.26
N ARG A 43 -7.03 1.54 -6.01
CA ARG A 43 -6.37 1.39 -7.30
C ARG A 43 -4.92 1.86 -7.25
N TYR A 44 -4.03 1.07 -7.83
CA TYR A 44 -2.59 1.28 -7.73
C TYR A 44 -1.96 1.41 -9.11
N ASP A 45 -0.87 2.18 -9.20
CA ASP A 45 0.04 2.10 -10.33
C ASP A 45 0.88 0.82 -10.20
N LEU A 46 0.37 -0.27 -10.78
CA LEU A 46 1.02 -1.58 -10.73
C LEU A 46 2.28 -1.64 -11.60
N ALA A 47 2.43 -0.75 -12.58
CA ALA A 47 3.64 -0.67 -13.38
C ALA A 47 4.78 -0.09 -12.54
N ALA A 48 4.51 0.99 -11.80
CA ALA A 48 5.45 1.58 -10.84
C ALA A 48 5.79 0.59 -9.73
N ALA A 49 4.79 -0.06 -9.11
CA ALA A 49 5.02 -1.02 -8.03
C ALA A 49 5.89 -2.20 -8.49
N ARG A 50 5.67 -2.72 -9.71
CA ARG A 50 6.46 -3.81 -10.29
C ARG A 50 7.93 -3.44 -10.47
N ALA A 51 8.25 -2.18 -10.72
CA ALA A 51 9.62 -1.74 -10.98
C ALA A 51 10.51 -1.87 -9.72
N THR A 52 9.95 -1.68 -8.52
CA THR A 52 10.71 -1.68 -7.27
C THR A 52 10.42 -2.90 -6.38
N MET A 53 9.19 -3.41 -6.38
CA MET A 53 8.75 -4.54 -5.55
C MET A 53 9.07 -5.89 -6.21
N THR A 54 10.33 -6.09 -6.58
CA THR A 54 10.80 -7.32 -7.25
C THR A 54 11.08 -8.44 -6.24
N PRO A 55 11.07 -9.72 -6.65
CA PRO A 55 11.46 -10.82 -5.75
C PRO A 55 12.87 -10.67 -5.17
N ALA A 56 13.79 -10.04 -5.91
CA ALA A 56 15.14 -9.76 -5.42
C ALA A 56 15.13 -8.68 -4.35
N ALA A 57 14.47 -7.55 -4.59
CA ALA A 57 14.34 -6.48 -3.61
C ALA A 57 13.62 -6.96 -2.34
N LEU A 58 12.54 -7.72 -2.49
CA LEU A 58 11.77 -8.25 -1.37
C LEU A 58 12.60 -9.17 -0.46
N ARG A 59 13.57 -9.93 -1.00
CA ARG A 59 14.47 -10.80 -0.21
C ARG A 59 15.40 -10.01 0.71
N GLU A 60 15.84 -8.83 0.27
CA GLU A 60 16.73 -7.95 1.05
C GLU A 60 15.98 -7.09 2.07
N ARG A 61 14.65 -6.95 1.92
CA ARG A 61 13.83 -6.17 2.84
C ARG A 61 13.56 -6.94 4.14
N PRO A 62 13.38 -6.25 5.28
CA PRO A 62 12.97 -6.88 6.53
C PRO A 62 11.73 -7.77 6.38
N TRP A 63 11.68 -8.88 7.12
CA TRP A 63 10.55 -9.80 7.10
C TRP A 63 9.38 -9.31 7.95
N ASN A 64 8.72 -8.24 7.50
CA ASN A 64 7.57 -7.61 8.16
C ASN A 64 6.57 -7.08 7.11
N LEU A 65 5.47 -6.44 7.54
CA LEU A 65 4.47 -5.86 6.65
C LEU A 65 5.05 -4.79 5.69
N TRP A 66 5.96 -3.96 6.21
CA TRP A 66 6.54 -2.80 5.50
C TRP A 66 7.36 -3.15 4.27
N ARG A 67 7.75 -4.41 4.10
CA ARG A 67 8.41 -4.86 2.87
C ARG A 67 7.55 -4.69 1.62
N TYR A 68 6.25 -4.50 1.75
CA TYR A 68 5.29 -4.28 0.66
C TYR A 68 4.84 -2.81 0.56
N ALA A 69 5.68 -1.85 0.97
CA ALA A 69 5.35 -0.43 1.08
C ALA A 69 4.64 0.17 -0.16
N GLU A 70 5.00 -0.29 -1.36
CA GLU A 70 4.36 0.13 -2.61
C GLU A 70 2.84 -0.10 -2.64
N LEU A 71 2.33 -1.08 -1.90
CA LEU A 71 0.90 -1.43 -1.85
C LEU A 71 0.20 -0.96 -0.56
N LEU A 72 0.96 -0.47 0.43
CA LEU A 72 0.37 0.04 1.66
C LEU A 72 -0.23 1.43 1.42
N PRO A 73 -1.38 1.78 2.03
CA PRO A 73 -2.01 3.10 1.89
C PRO A 73 -1.34 4.15 2.78
N VAL A 74 -0.01 4.14 2.85
CA VAL A 74 0.81 5.02 3.71
C VAL A 74 1.62 5.95 2.82
N GLN A 75 1.33 7.25 2.87
CA GLN A 75 1.99 8.27 2.04
C GLN A 75 3.42 8.58 2.53
N ASP A 76 3.62 8.56 3.85
CA ASP A 76 4.91 8.79 4.49
C ASP A 76 5.20 7.65 5.47
N VAL A 77 6.09 6.73 5.07
CA VAL A 77 6.49 5.57 5.87
C VAL A 77 7.31 6.01 7.09
N ALA A 78 8.06 7.12 7.01
CA ALA A 78 8.84 7.62 8.13
C ALA A 78 7.95 8.13 9.28
N ALA A 79 6.74 8.57 8.95
CA ALA A 79 5.75 9.01 9.94
C ALA A 79 4.87 7.86 10.48
N ALA A 80 5.03 6.63 9.98
CA ALA A 80 4.17 5.52 10.35
C ALA A 80 4.76 4.67 11.49
N PRO A 81 4.06 4.55 12.65
CA PRO A 81 4.53 3.66 13.71
C PRO A 81 4.42 2.20 13.27
N SER A 82 5.44 1.40 13.59
CA SER A 82 5.39 -0.06 13.47
C SER A 82 5.23 -0.71 14.84
N LEU A 83 4.43 -1.77 14.88
CA LEU A 83 4.21 -2.61 16.05
C LEU A 83 4.83 -4.01 15.90
N GLY A 84 5.72 -4.20 14.92
CA GLY A 84 6.30 -5.51 14.59
C GLY A 84 5.34 -6.41 13.80
N GLU A 85 4.43 -5.81 13.04
CA GLU A 85 3.36 -6.49 12.31
C GLU A 85 3.82 -7.17 11.01
N GLY A 86 3.03 -8.16 10.58
CA GLY A 86 3.35 -9.01 9.43
C GLY A 86 4.42 -10.05 9.76
N GLY A 87 4.99 -10.66 8.72
CA GLY A 87 6.10 -11.60 8.88
C GLY A 87 5.77 -12.88 9.67
N THR A 88 4.50 -13.17 9.92
CA THR A 88 4.07 -14.35 10.68
C THR A 88 4.68 -15.61 10.09
N PRO A 89 5.43 -16.40 10.87
CA PRO A 89 6.04 -17.63 10.38
C PRO A 89 4.99 -18.60 9.84
N LEU A 90 5.28 -19.19 8.69
CA LEU A 90 4.52 -20.32 8.16
C LEU A 90 5.22 -21.59 8.61
N HIS A 91 4.54 -22.39 9.43
CA HIS A 91 5.00 -23.71 9.85
C HIS A 91 4.42 -24.77 8.92
N ALA A 92 5.25 -25.74 8.55
CA ALA A 92 4.84 -26.90 7.74
C ALA A 92 4.31 -28.04 8.62
#